data_AF-A0ABD6MAI0-F1
#
_entry.id   AF-A0ABD6MAI0-F1
#
_cell.length_a   1.000
_cell.length_b   1.000
_cell.length_c   1.000
_cell.angle_alpha   90.00
_cell.angle_beta   90.00
_cell.angle_gamma   90.00
#
_symmetry.space_group_name_H-M   'P 1'
#
loop_
_entity.id
_entity.type
_entity.pdbx_description
1 polymer ?
#
loop_
_entity_poly.entity_id
_entity_poly.type
_entity_poly.pdbx_seq_one_letter_code
_entity_poly.pdbx_strand_id
1 'polypeptide(L)'
;MSDKIPEGNRSARERLAQQREREKGREKRRRTLIVASAVVGVLGLAAVVGLIAANAGKNNGGDSASGPAVAPSGAIGEAALTLPVGAADAPSTLTIWEDFRCPVCAQFETAFRDTITELADDGQIRVEYHLATIIDGNLGGSGSLRAANAAACAQDVGKFAPYHDVLFSNQPPEPDDAFAKNSRLIELAGEVEGLDTPGFRSCVEDGEHDSWVKKSDTAFREGGFQGTPTVLLNGESVFPGKGDEQISPENLKKWVAEANKGKKPGTATPAEGSDAPSATDGGSAPADGSTAPTGPAEGASTPAAPSSAAGS
;
A
#
# COMPACT_ATOMS: atom_id res chain seq x y z
N MET A 1 -8.25 -60.63 89.95
CA MET A 1 -8.07 -60.39 88.50
C MET A 1 -8.32 -58.92 88.22
N SER A 2 -7.36 -58.18 87.67
CA SER A 2 -7.64 -56.93 86.93
C SER A 2 -6.41 -56.57 86.12
N ASP A 3 -6.63 -56.53 84.80
CA ASP A 3 -5.63 -56.59 83.75
C ASP A 3 -4.72 -55.36 83.67
N LYS A 4 -3.43 -55.62 83.41
CA LYS A 4 -2.48 -54.63 82.90
C LYS A 4 -2.88 -54.27 81.48
N ILE A 5 -3.39 -53.05 81.27
CA ILE A 5 -3.54 -52.48 79.93
C ILE A 5 -2.14 -52.13 79.38
N PRO A 6 -1.77 -52.57 78.17
CA PRO A 6 -0.41 -52.43 77.65
C PRO A 6 -0.06 -50.97 77.29
N GLU A 7 1.12 -50.52 77.72
CA GLU A 7 1.69 -49.18 77.52
C GLU A 7 1.89 -48.78 76.04
N GLY A 8 1.67 -49.69 75.09
CA GLY A 8 1.84 -49.47 73.65
C GLY A 8 0.86 -48.45 73.04
N ASN A 9 -0.35 -48.27 73.60
CA ASN A 9 -1.40 -47.45 72.97
C ASN A 9 -1.34 -45.94 73.28
N ARG A 10 -0.52 -45.50 74.25
CA ARG A 10 -0.34 -44.06 74.55
C ARG A 10 0.65 -43.41 73.58
N SER A 11 1.74 -44.11 73.23
CA SER A 11 2.77 -43.59 72.32
C SER A 11 2.29 -43.43 70.86
N ALA A 12 1.35 -44.27 70.40
CA ALA A 12 0.81 -44.20 69.05
C ALA A 12 -0.07 -42.96 68.82
N ARG A 13 -0.86 -42.55 69.83
CA ARG A 13 -1.74 -41.37 69.74
C ARG A 13 -0.97 -40.05 69.79
N GLU A 14 0.09 -39.98 70.60
CA GLU A 14 0.97 -38.81 70.67
C GLU A 14 1.78 -38.61 69.38
N ARG A 15 2.24 -39.69 68.75
CA ARG A 15 2.93 -39.64 67.44
C ARG A 15 2.00 -39.16 66.32
N LEU A 16 0.75 -39.60 66.30
CA LEU A 16 -0.25 -39.14 65.33
C LEU A 16 -0.64 -37.66 65.55
N ALA A 17 -0.69 -37.19 66.79
CA ALA A 17 -0.91 -35.78 67.10
C ALA A 17 0.27 -34.90 66.64
N GLN A 18 1.51 -35.31 66.92
CA GLN A 18 2.72 -34.61 66.43
C GLN A 18 2.84 -34.62 64.91
N GLN A 19 2.43 -35.71 64.23
CA GLN A 19 2.42 -35.76 62.77
C GLN A 19 1.41 -34.79 62.17
N ARG A 20 0.18 -34.71 62.72
CA ARG A 20 -0.87 -33.78 62.26
C ARG A 20 -0.49 -32.30 62.45
N GLU A 21 0.24 -31.96 63.51
CA GLU A 21 0.73 -30.59 63.71
C GLU A 21 1.84 -30.22 62.73
N ARG A 22 2.75 -31.16 62.43
CA ARG A 22 3.80 -30.97 61.42
C ARG A 22 3.24 -30.90 60.00
N GLU A 23 2.17 -31.63 59.70
CA GLU A 23 1.46 -31.57 58.42
C GLU A 23 0.70 -30.24 58.24
N LYS A 24 -0.03 -29.76 59.26
CA LYS A 24 -0.71 -28.46 59.23
C LYS A 24 0.26 -27.28 59.01
N GLY A 25 1.48 -27.36 59.56
CA GLY A 25 2.52 -26.36 59.33
C GLY A 25 3.11 -26.40 57.91
N ARG A 26 3.28 -27.60 57.35
CA ARG A 26 3.77 -27.81 55.98
C ARG A 26 2.76 -27.39 54.92
N GLU A 27 1.47 -27.64 55.14
CA GLU A 27 0.40 -27.23 54.22
C GLU A 27 0.25 -25.71 54.16
N LYS A 28 0.28 -25.03 55.33
CA LYS A 28 0.29 -23.56 55.39
C LYS A 28 1.52 -22.97 54.69
N ARG A 29 2.72 -23.49 54.98
CA ARG A 29 3.95 -23.06 54.28
C ARG A 29 3.88 -23.30 52.78
N ARG A 30 3.37 -24.45 52.33
CA ARG A 30 3.20 -24.77 50.90
C ARG A 30 2.19 -23.83 50.23
N ARG A 31 1.06 -23.53 50.88
CA ARG A 31 0.06 -22.58 50.36
C ARG A 31 0.62 -21.16 50.30
N THR A 32 1.36 -20.72 51.33
CA THR A 32 2.04 -19.42 51.31
C THR A 32 3.10 -19.34 50.21
N LEU A 33 3.89 -20.41 50.00
CA LEU A 33 4.89 -20.44 48.93
C LEU A 33 4.25 -20.45 47.53
N ILE A 34 3.17 -21.20 47.32
CA ILE A 34 2.44 -21.22 46.03
C ILE A 34 1.82 -19.85 45.73
N VAL A 35 1.21 -19.20 46.73
CA VAL A 35 0.63 -17.85 46.55
C VAL A 35 1.74 -16.82 46.31
N ALA A 36 2.84 -16.88 47.05
CA ALA A 36 3.99 -16.00 46.82
C ALA A 36 4.61 -16.20 45.43
N SER A 37 4.76 -17.45 44.96
CA SER A 37 5.26 -17.74 43.61
C SER A 37 4.29 -17.30 42.52
N ALA A 38 2.98 -17.40 42.75
CA ALA A 38 1.98 -16.92 41.80
C ALA A 38 1.99 -15.39 41.69
N VAL A 39 2.11 -14.67 42.81
CA VAL A 39 2.22 -13.21 42.82
C VAL A 39 3.51 -12.74 42.14
N VAL A 40 4.65 -13.38 42.43
CA VAL A 40 5.93 -13.07 41.75
C VAL A 40 5.87 -13.42 40.26
N GLY A 41 5.21 -14.53 39.89
CA GLY A 41 4.99 -14.91 38.49
C GLY A 41 4.13 -13.91 37.73
N VAL A 42 3.03 -13.43 38.34
CA VAL A 42 2.15 -12.41 37.75
C VAL A 42 2.86 -11.05 37.63
N LEU A 43 3.62 -10.63 38.65
CA LEU A 43 4.40 -9.39 38.60
C LEU A 43 5.55 -9.49 37.58
N GLY A 44 6.18 -10.65 37.46
CA GLY A 44 7.19 -10.93 36.44
C GLY A 44 6.61 -10.89 35.02
N LEU A 45 5.43 -11.50 34.81
CA LEU A 45 4.69 -11.43 33.55
C LEU A 45 4.27 -9.99 33.22
N ALA A 46 3.78 -9.22 34.20
CA ALA A 46 3.43 -7.82 34.00
C ALA A 46 4.66 -6.95 33.69
N ALA A 47 5.82 -7.24 34.29
CA ALA A 47 7.07 -6.56 33.97
C ALA A 47 7.60 -6.93 32.58
N VAL A 48 7.48 -8.20 32.17
CA VAL A 48 7.84 -8.65 30.81
C VAL A 48 6.90 -8.05 29.77
N VAL A 49 5.59 -8.04 30.00
CA VAL A 49 4.61 -7.38 29.13
C VAL A 49 4.84 -5.86 29.09
N GLY A 50 5.17 -5.24 30.23
CA GLY A 50 5.54 -3.83 30.30
C GLY A 50 6.84 -3.53 29.57
N LEU A 51 7.83 -4.42 29.61
CA LEU A 51 9.09 -4.30 28.87
C LEU A 51 8.89 -4.52 27.37
N ILE A 52 8.03 -5.46 26.97
CA ILE A 52 7.63 -5.68 25.57
C ILE A 52 6.86 -4.46 25.05
N ALA A 53 5.91 -3.91 25.83
CA ALA A 53 5.18 -2.69 25.46
C ALA A 53 6.10 -1.46 25.40
N ALA A 54 7.06 -1.33 26.33
CA ALA A 54 8.02 -0.23 26.35
C ALA A 54 9.05 -0.33 25.21
N ASN A 55 9.47 -1.54 24.82
CA ASN A 55 10.37 -1.74 23.68
C ASN A 55 9.65 -1.74 22.33
N ALA A 56 8.38 -2.14 22.27
CA ALA A 56 7.52 -1.95 21.09
C ALA A 56 7.31 -0.46 20.77
N GLY A 57 7.38 0.42 21.79
CA GLY A 57 7.40 1.87 21.61
C GLY A 57 8.77 2.48 21.28
N LYS A 58 9.87 1.71 21.29
CA LYS A 58 11.24 2.25 21.18
C LYS A 58 12.05 1.74 19.99
N ASN A 59 11.60 0.69 19.30
CA ASN A 59 12.31 0.09 18.16
C ASN A 59 11.58 0.14 16.80
N ASN A 60 10.49 0.91 16.69
CA ASN A 60 9.90 1.20 15.38
C ASN A 60 10.56 2.45 14.80
N GLY A 61 11.71 2.24 14.16
CA GLY A 61 12.18 3.13 13.10
C GLY A 61 11.20 3.03 11.94
N GLY A 62 10.19 3.87 11.97
CA GLY A 62 9.15 3.97 10.96
C GLY A 62 8.32 5.17 11.34
N ASP A 63 8.58 6.29 10.67
CA ASP A 63 7.82 7.52 10.82
C ASP A 63 6.33 7.21 10.83
N SER A 64 5.75 7.24 12.03
CA SER A 64 4.36 7.67 12.18
C SER A 64 4.36 9.14 11.82
N ALA A 65 4.40 9.43 10.53
CA ALA A 65 3.98 10.72 10.02
C ALA A 65 2.52 10.86 10.42
N SER A 66 2.27 11.44 11.60
CA SER A 66 0.95 11.88 12.07
C SER A 66 0.45 13.11 11.28
N GLY A 67 0.98 13.31 10.06
CA GLY A 67 0.50 14.29 9.11
C GLY A 67 -0.64 13.71 8.27
N PRO A 68 -1.40 14.57 7.56
CA PRO A 68 -2.40 14.10 6.61
C PRO A 68 -1.75 13.18 5.57
N ALA A 69 -2.40 12.06 5.24
CA ALA A 69 -2.00 11.23 4.11
C ALA A 69 -2.06 12.05 2.82
N VAL A 70 -0.99 12.01 2.02
CA VAL A 70 -0.90 12.73 0.74
C VAL A 70 -1.48 11.84 -0.35
N ALA A 71 -2.77 12.03 -0.66
CA ALA A 71 -3.44 11.26 -1.71
C ALA A 71 -3.00 11.74 -3.11
N PRO A 72 -2.87 10.82 -4.09
CA PRO A 72 -2.67 11.20 -5.47
C PRO A 72 -3.92 11.88 -6.03
N SER A 73 -3.74 12.70 -7.06
CA SER A 73 -4.81 13.39 -7.76
C SER A 73 -5.80 12.41 -8.39
N GLY A 74 -7.09 12.75 -8.34
CA GLY A 74 -8.14 11.87 -8.86
C GLY A 74 -8.41 10.62 -8.02
N ALA A 75 -7.75 10.42 -6.88
CA ALA A 75 -8.16 9.40 -5.91
C ALA A 75 -9.56 9.73 -5.35
N ILE A 76 -10.39 8.69 -5.16
CA ILE A 76 -11.80 8.83 -4.76
C ILE A 76 -12.12 8.07 -3.46
N GLY A 77 -13.36 8.21 -3.00
CA GLY A 77 -13.87 7.64 -1.75
C GLY A 77 -13.72 8.57 -0.55
N GLU A 78 -14.39 8.27 0.56
CA GLU A 78 -14.42 9.14 1.75
C GLU A 78 -13.01 9.41 2.31
N ALA A 79 -12.14 8.41 2.27
CA ALA A 79 -10.76 8.51 2.71
C ALA A 79 -9.76 8.82 1.58
N ALA A 80 -10.25 9.01 0.35
CA ALA A 80 -9.47 9.15 -0.88
C ALA A 80 -8.48 8.00 -1.14
N LEU A 81 -8.84 6.74 -0.80
CA LEU A 81 -7.94 5.58 -0.85
C LEU A 81 -8.12 4.70 -2.10
N THR A 82 -8.86 5.18 -3.09
CA THR A 82 -9.21 4.42 -4.29
C THR A 82 -8.61 5.08 -5.53
N LEU A 83 -7.94 4.28 -6.37
CA LEU A 83 -7.48 4.67 -7.71
C LEU A 83 -8.50 4.17 -8.75
N PRO A 84 -9.35 5.06 -9.30
CA PRO A 84 -10.40 4.64 -10.23
C PRO A 84 -9.90 4.50 -11.66
N VAL A 85 -10.38 3.48 -12.36
CA VAL A 85 -10.19 3.29 -13.82
C VAL A 85 -11.54 3.00 -14.48
N GLY A 86 -11.80 3.64 -15.62
CA GLY A 86 -13.06 3.52 -16.36
C GLY A 86 -14.10 4.59 -16.02
N ALA A 87 -15.30 4.44 -16.58
CA ALA A 87 -16.38 5.43 -16.49
C ALA A 87 -16.89 5.61 -15.05
N ALA A 88 -16.98 6.86 -14.57
CA ALA A 88 -17.46 7.17 -13.21
C ALA A 88 -18.91 6.72 -12.95
N ASP A 89 -19.73 6.65 -14.01
CA ASP A 89 -21.14 6.27 -13.99
C ASP A 89 -21.38 4.80 -14.43
N ALA A 90 -20.32 3.98 -14.50
CA ALA A 90 -20.46 2.57 -14.84
C ALA A 90 -21.42 1.85 -13.86
N PRO A 91 -22.27 0.94 -14.35
CA PRO A 91 -23.35 0.33 -13.57
C PRO A 91 -22.92 -0.70 -12.52
N SER A 92 -21.65 -1.14 -12.59
CA SER A 92 -21.02 -2.04 -11.62
C SER A 92 -19.62 -1.53 -11.27
N THR A 93 -19.16 -1.89 -10.06
CA THR A 93 -17.81 -1.59 -9.57
C THR A 93 -17.06 -2.89 -9.33
N LEU A 94 -15.84 -2.99 -9.85
CA LEU A 94 -14.89 -4.07 -9.56
C LEU A 94 -13.80 -3.52 -8.64
N THR A 95 -13.85 -3.86 -7.36
CA THR A 95 -12.85 -3.45 -6.39
C THR A 95 -11.73 -4.48 -6.35
N ILE A 96 -10.48 -4.05 -6.45
CA ILE A 96 -9.30 -4.91 -6.44
C ILE A 96 -8.34 -4.39 -5.37
N TRP A 97 -8.06 -5.22 -4.35
CA TRP A 97 -6.99 -4.99 -3.40
C TRP A 97 -5.80 -5.83 -3.76
N GLU A 98 -4.65 -5.19 -3.92
CA GLU A 98 -3.46 -5.83 -4.47
C GLU A 98 -2.16 -5.30 -3.88
N ASP A 99 -1.12 -6.10 -4.01
CA ASP A 99 0.24 -5.77 -3.59
C ASP A 99 1.18 -6.07 -4.77
N PHE A 100 1.98 -5.09 -5.18
CA PHE A 100 2.87 -5.19 -6.34
C PHE A 100 3.99 -6.23 -6.20
N ARG A 101 4.24 -6.78 -5.00
CA ARG A 101 5.16 -7.91 -4.79
C ARG A 101 4.44 -9.27 -4.69
N CYS A 102 3.11 -9.30 -4.67
CA CYS A 102 2.35 -10.53 -4.49
C CYS A 102 2.30 -11.36 -5.80
N PRO A 103 2.78 -12.62 -5.81
CA PRO A 103 2.76 -13.46 -7.00
C PRO A 103 1.37 -13.83 -7.50
N VAL A 104 0.39 -13.91 -6.58
CA VAL A 104 -1.00 -14.22 -6.96
C VAL A 104 -1.66 -13.01 -7.61
N CYS A 105 -1.28 -11.78 -7.22
CA CYS A 105 -1.73 -10.56 -7.90
C CYS A 105 -1.17 -10.52 -9.32
N ALA A 106 0.12 -10.79 -9.53
CA ALA A 106 0.69 -10.84 -10.88
C ALA A 106 0.03 -11.92 -11.76
N GLN A 107 -0.28 -13.09 -11.20
CA GLN A 107 -1.01 -14.14 -11.93
C GLN A 107 -2.44 -13.69 -12.30
N PHE A 108 -3.13 -13.02 -11.38
CA PHE A 108 -4.45 -12.46 -11.64
C PHE A 108 -4.37 -11.39 -12.73
N GLU A 109 -3.50 -10.40 -12.60
CA GLU A 109 -3.38 -9.33 -13.60
C GLU A 109 -2.97 -9.88 -14.98
N THR A 110 -2.06 -10.85 -15.03
CA THR A 110 -1.69 -11.53 -16.30
C THR A 110 -2.88 -12.21 -16.96
N ALA A 111 -3.79 -12.80 -16.17
CA ALA A 111 -4.93 -13.56 -16.70
C ALA A 111 -6.16 -12.68 -17.00
N PHE A 112 -6.33 -11.55 -16.30
CA PHE A 112 -7.58 -10.79 -16.29
C PHE A 112 -7.48 -9.39 -16.89
N ARG A 113 -6.29 -8.81 -17.02
CA ARG A 113 -6.09 -7.41 -17.49
C ARG A 113 -6.85 -7.08 -18.77
N ASP A 114 -6.74 -7.91 -19.81
CA ASP A 114 -7.42 -7.66 -21.09
C ASP A 114 -8.95 -7.63 -20.91
N THR A 115 -9.49 -8.54 -20.09
CA THR A 115 -10.93 -8.60 -19.82
C THR A 115 -11.41 -7.45 -18.94
N ILE A 116 -10.62 -7.05 -17.93
CA ILE A 116 -10.94 -5.91 -17.07
C ILE A 116 -10.92 -4.62 -17.90
N THR A 117 -9.91 -4.45 -18.74
CA THR A 117 -9.77 -3.30 -19.64
C THR A 117 -10.94 -3.22 -20.61
N GLU A 118 -11.27 -4.32 -21.30
CA GLU A 118 -12.43 -4.41 -22.19
C GLU A 118 -13.73 -4.00 -21.48
N LEU A 119 -13.98 -4.54 -20.29
CA LEU A 119 -15.19 -4.22 -19.52
C LEU A 119 -15.22 -2.75 -19.05
N ALA A 120 -14.07 -2.18 -18.71
CA ALA A 120 -13.97 -0.78 -18.30
C ALA A 120 -14.18 0.18 -19.49
N ASP A 121 -13.57 -0.12 -20.63
CA ASP A 121 -13.68 0.66 -21.88
C ASP A 121 -15.10 0.61 -22.45
N ASP A 122 -15.77 -0.55 -22.36
CA ASP A 122 -17.18 -0.72 -22.71
C ASP A 122 -18.15 -0.07 -21.71
N GLY A 123 -17.63 0.61 -20.68
CA GLY A 123 -18.40 1.27 -19.62
C GLY A 123 -19.22 0.29 -18.78
N GLN A 124 -18.89 -1.00 -18.79
CA GLN A 124 -19.61 -2.02 -18.00
C GLN A 124 -19.23 -1.99 -16.53
N ILE A 125 -17.96 -1.68 -16.25
CA ILE A 125 -17.43 -1.58 -14.89
C ILE A 125 -16.64 -0.29 -14.72
N ARG A 126 -16.58 0.17 -13.47
CA ARG A 126 -15.50 1.01 -12.97
C ARG A 126 -14.62 0.13 -12.10
N VAL A 127 -13.33 0.13 -12.35
CA VAL A 127 -12.36 -0.57 -11.51
C VAL A 127 -11.93 0.37 -10.40
N GLU A 128 -11.89 -0.13 -9.18
CA GLU A 128 -11.45 0.59 -7.99
C GLU A 128 -10.26 -0.16 -7.40
N TYR A 129 -9.06 0.32 -7.73
CA TYR A 129 -7.82 -0.26 -7.22
C TYR A 129 -7.49 0.30 -5.84
N HIS A 130 -7.07 -0.59 -4.95
CA HIS A 130 -6.60 -0.28 -3.61
C HIS A 130 -5.27 -0.98 -3.36
N LEU A 131 -4.29 -0.23 -2.90
CA LEU A 131 -2.93 -0.74 -2.75
C LEU A 131 -2.67 -1.20 -1.31
N ALA A 132 -2.18 -2.42 -1.17
CA ALA A 132 -1.75 -3.03 0.08
C ALA A 132 -0.23 -3.29 0.04
N THR A 133 0.36 -3.52 1.21
CA THR A 133 1.80 -3.78 1.38
C THR A 133 2.03 -4.98 2.29
N ILE A 134 1.21 -6.03 2.14
CA ILE A 134 1.24 -7.22 2.98
C ILE A 134 2.56 -8.00 2.86
N ILE A 135 3.20 -7.96 1.69
CA ILE A 135 4.43 -8.72 1.44
C ILE A 135 5.60 -8.09 2.18
N ASP A 136 5.70 -6.75 2.21
CA ASP A 136 6.68 -6.03 3.06
C ASP A 136 6.50 -6.40 4.55
N GLY A 137 5.26 -6.54 5.03
CA GLY A 137 4.97 -6.96 6.41
C GLY A 137 5.35 -8.42 6.71
N ASN A 138 5.18 -9.32 5.74
CA ASN A 138 5.39 -10.76 5.92
C ASN A 138 6.85 -11.20 5.70
N LEU A 139 7.52 -10.63 4.70
CA LEU A 139 8.87 -11.01 4.29
C LEU A 139 9.93 -9.94 4.62
N GLY A 140 9.51 -8.76 5.07
CA GLY A 140 10.37 -7.59 5.15
C GLY A 140 10.61 -6.96 3.78
N GLY A 141 11.40 -5.88 3.78
CA GLY A 141 11.65 -5.08 2.59
C GLY A 141 10.77 -3.83 2.52
N SER A 142 10.79 -3.18 1.36
CA SER A 142 9.99 -1.97 1.10
C SER A 142 9.45 -1.89 -0.32
N GLY A 143 9.64 -2.91 -1.15
CA GLY A 143 9.25 -2.85 -2.55
C GLY A 143 7.76 -2.78 -2.77
N SER A 144 6.91 -3.31 -1.87
CA SER A 144 5.45 -3.13 -1.99
C SER A 144 5.10 -1.66 -1.80
N LEU A 145 5.62 -1.04 -0.73
CA LEU A 145 5.42 0.38 -0.45
C LEU A 145 5.95 1.26 -1.58
N ARG A 146 7.18 1.04 -2.04
CA ARG A 146 7.81 1.85 -3.08
C ARG A 146 7.10 1.71 -4.42
N ALA A 147 6.73 0.50 -4.83
CA ALA A 147 5.97 0.29 -6.06
C ALA A 147 4.57 0.93 -5.98
N ALA A 148 3.89 0.81 -4.83
CA ALA A 148 2.60 1.45 -4.62
C ALA A 148 2.69 2.99 -4.63
N ASN A 149 3.74 3.56 -4.05
CA ASN A 149 4.01 5.00 -4.15
C ASN A 149 4.22 5.40 -5.62
N ALA A 150 5.02 4.66 -6.38
CA ALA A 150 5.23 4.97 -7.79
C ALA A 150 3.96 4.84 -8.62
N ALA A 151 3.10 3.87 -8.33
CA ALA A 151 1.79 3.75 -8.97
C ALA A 151 0.88 4.96 -8.66
N ALA A 152 0.88 5.43 -7.41
CA ALA A 152 0.21 6.67 -7.02
C ALA A 152 0.80 7.91 -7.73
N CYS A 153 2.12 8.00 -7.88
CA CYS A 153 2.75 9.07 -8.66
C CYS A 153 2.36 9.00 -10.15
N ALA A 154 2.15 7.81 -10.71
CA ALA A 154 1.65 7.67 -12.08
C ALA A 154 0.20 8.12 -12.21
N GLN A 155 -0.61 7.98 -11.15
CA GLN A 155 -1.96 8.53 -11.10
C GLN A 155 -1.93 10.06 -11.23
N ASP A 156 -0.96 10.76 -10.62
CA ASP A 156 -0.80 12.21 -10.76
C ASP A 156 -0.59 12.69 -12.20
N VAL A 157 -0.07 11.81 -13.06
CA VAL A 157 0.17 12.08 -14.48
C VAL A 157 -0.97 11.50 -15.35
N GLY A 158 -1.99 10.88 -14.75
CA GLY A 158 -3.08 10.22 -15.48
C GLY A 158 -2.64 8.94 -16.21
N LYS A 159 -1.56 8.31 -15.74
CA LYS A 159 -0.90 7.14 -16.34
C LYS A 159 -0.85 5.94 -15.40
N PHE A 160 -1.72 5.91 -14.39
CA PHE A 160 -1.79 4.80 -13.43
C PHE A 160 -2.01 3.45 -14.11
N ALA A 161 -3.10 3.26 -14.87
CA ALA A 161 -3.43 1.97 -15.48
C ALA A 161 -2.29 1.37 -16.33
N PRO A 162 -1.69 2.07 -17.32
CA PRO A 162 -0.58 1.50 -18.08
C PRO A 162 0.69 1.26 -17.24
N TYR A 163 0.91 2.00 -16.16
CA TYR A 163 2.08 1.78 -15.30
C TYR A 163 1.89 0.65 -14.30
N HIS A 164 0.71 0.55 -13.70
CA HIS A 164 0.26 -0.63 -12.96
C HIS A 164 0.51 -1.89 -13.79
N ASP A 165 0.19 -1.82 -15.07
CA ASP A 165 0.36 -2.91 -16.00
C ASP A 165 1.83 -3.33 -16.16
N VAL A 166 2.71 -2.34 -16.38
CA VAL A 166 4.16 -2.53 -16.48
C VAL A 166 4.75 -3.10 -15.19
N LEU A 167 4.30 -2.62 -14.02
CA LEU A 167 4.79 -3.11 -12.72
C LEU A 167 4.51 -4.60 -12.54
N PHE A 168 3.29 -5.06 -12.83
CA PHE A 168 2.98 -6.50 -12.71
C PHE A 168 3.66 -7.35 -13.78
N SER A 169 3.79 -6.85 -15.02
CA SER A 169 4.52 -7.56 -16.08
C SER A 169 6.01 -7.71 -15.79
N ASN A 170 6.58 -6.81 -14.97
CA ASN A 170 7.97 -6.81 -14.55
C ASN A 170 8.17 -7.17 -13.07
N GLN A 171 7.18 -7.80 -12.43
CA GLN A 171 7.24 -8.17 -11.02
C GLN A 171 8.45 -9.10 -10.77
N PRO A 172 9.37 -8.73 -9.86
CA PRO A 172 10.46 -9.63 -9.50
C PRO A 172 9.92 -10.85 -8.74
N PRO A 173 10.66 -11.97 -8.70
CA PRO A 173 10.31 -13.07 -7.80
C PRO A 173 10.14 -12.56 -6.36
N GLU A 174 9.11 -13.02 -5.65
CA GLU A 174 8.72 -12.50 -4.32
C GLU A 174 9.87 -12.28 -3.31
N PRO A 175 10.90 -13.17 -3.20
CA PRO A 175 12.03 -12.94 -2.31
C PRO A 175 13.00 -11.83 -2.75
N ASP A 176 12.97 -11.43 -4.02
CA ASP A 176 13.78 -10.35 -4.58
C ASP A 176 13.05 -9.01 -4.46
N ASP A 177 13.49 -8.18 -3.52
CA ASP A 177 12.93 -6.86 -3.25
C ASP A 177 13.43 -5.79 -4.25
N ALA A 178 13.49 -6.13 -5.54
CA ALA A 178 14.03 -5.23 -6.58
C ALA A 178 13.22 -3.92 -6.69
N PHE A 179 11.92 -3.97 -6.39
CA PHE A 179 11.04 -2.80 -6.35
C PHE A 179 11.32 -1.84 -5.19
N ALA A 180 12.14 -2.22 -4.19
CA ALA A 180 12.60 -1.27 -3.18
C ALA A 180 13.52 -0.17 -3.75
N LYS A 181 14.01 -0.34 -4.98
CA LYS A 181 14.88 0.62 -5.65
C LYS A 181 14.03 1.57 -6.51
N ASN A 182 13.94 2.83 -6.11
CA ASN A 182 13.29 3.88 -6.91
C ASN A 182 13.83 3.95 -8.34
N SER A 183 15.12 3.73 -8.55
CA SER A 183 15.71 3.68 -9.90
C SER A 183 15.12 2.59 -10.79
N ARG A 184 14.74 1.43 -10.24
CA ARG A 184 14.08 0.36 -11.00
C ARG A 184 12.65 0.76 -11.37
N LEU A 185 11.93 1.40 -10.47
CA LEU A 185 10.58 1.90 -10.73
C LEU A 185 10.59 3.00 -11.81
N ILE A 186 11.55 3.93 -11.73
CA ILE A 186 11.74 4.98 -12.76
C ILE A 186 12.17 4.37 -14.10
N GLU A 187 13.04 3.36 -14.11
CA GLU A 187 13.40 2.64 -15.34
C GLU A 187 12.16 2.04 -16.02
N LEU A 188 11.31 1.36 -15.25
CA LEU A 188 10.06 0.78 -15.76
C LEU A 188 9.07 1.83 -16.27
N ALA A 189 9.05 3.01 -15.65
CA ALA A 189 8.20 4.11 -16.14
C ALA A 189 8.54 4.54 -17.57
N GLY A 190 9.77 4.26 -18.04
CA GLY A 190 10.18 4.48 -19.43
C GLY A 190 9.43 3.62 -20.46
N GLU A 191 8.72 2.56 -20.04
CA GLU A 191 7.85 1.77 -20.91
C GLU A 191 6.49 2.44 -21.17
N VAL A 192 6.13 3.47 -20.40
CA VAL A 192 4.86 4.18 -20.53
C VAL A 192 5.09 5.58 -21.12
N GLU A 193 4.55 5.79 -22.32
CA GLU A 193 4.66 7.09 -22.99
C GLU A 193 4.05 8.22 -22.15
N GLY A 194 4.87 9.24 -21.87
CA GLY A 194 4.50 10.44 -21.14
C GLY A 194 4.52 10.32 -19.62
N LEU A 195 4.92 9.18 -19.05
CA LEU A 195 4.99 9.02 -17.59
C LEU A 195 6.30 9.53 -16.98
N ASP A 196 7.44 9.21 -17.60
CA ASP A 196 8.78 9.52 -17.08
C ASP A 196 9.12 11.02 -17.20
N THR A 197 8.48 11.82 -16.37
CA THR A 197 8.62 13.28 -16.28
C THR A 197 9.44 13.67 -15.04
N PRO A 198 10.04 14.88 -14.99
CA PRO A 198 10.69 15.36 -13.78
C PRO A 198 9.79 15.34 -12.54
N GLY A 199 8.50 15.63 -12.70
CA GLY A 199 7.52 15.59 -11.60
C GLY A 199 7.29 14.17 -11.08
N PHE A 200 7.10 13.20 -11.99
CA PHE A 200 6.99 11.79 -11.62
C PHE A 200 8.23 11.30 -10.88
N ARG A 201 9.43 11.58 -11.41
CA ARG A 201 10.69 11.17 -10.77
C ARG A 201 10.82 11.72 -9.35
N SER A 202 10.57 13.01 -9.14
CA SER A 202 10.59 13.62 -7.79
C SER A 202 9.59 12.94 -6.87
N CYS A 203 8.33 12.76 -7.31
CA CYS A 203 7.30 12.09 -6.52
C CYS A 203 7.72 10.68 -6.07
N VAL A 204 8.34 9.90 -6.97
CA VAL A 204 8.85 8.56 -6.66
C VAL A 204 10.02 8.62 -5.69
N GLU A 205 10.98 9.51 -5.94
CA GLU A 205 12.20 9.66 -5.13
C GLU A 205 11.91 10.12 -3.70
N ASP A 206 10.99 11.08 -3.56
CA ASP A 206 10.59 11.69 -2.29
C ASP A 206 9.65 10.78 -1.49
N GLY A 207 9.05 9.76 -2.12
CA GLY A 207 8.04 8.91 -1.46
C GLY A 207 6.77 9.68 -1.12
N GLU A 208 6.36 10.61 -2.00
CA GLU A 208 5.31 11.61 -1.75
C GLU A 208 4.01 10.97 -1.20
N HIS A 209 3.62 9.82 -1.74
CA HIS A 209 2.40 9.09 -1.37
C HIS A 209 2.63 7.94 -0.37
N ASP A 210 3.83 7.75 0.19
CA ASP A 210 4.11 6.67 1.15
C ASP A 210 3.13 6.69 2.34
N SER A 211 2.76 7.89 2.81
CA SER A 211 1.80 8.08 3.90
C SER A 211 0.38 7.62 3.52
N TRP A 212 -0.01 7.83 2.27
CA TRP A 212 -1.28 7.39 1.71
C TRP A 212 -1.32 5.88 1.49
N VAL A 213 -0.24 5.29 0.96
CA VAL A 213 -0.12 3.84 0.79
C VAL A 213 -0.23 3.13 2.16
N LYS A 214 0.47 3.63 3.19
CA LYS A 214 0.37 3.07 4.55
C LYS A 214 -1.05 3.16 5.12
N LYS A 215 -1.79 4.22 4.80
CA LYS A 215 -3.20 4.37 5.17
C LYS A 215 -4.10 3.40 4.41
N SER A 216 -3.85 3.19 3.12
CA SER A 216 -4.52 2.16 2.30
C SER A 216 -4.28 0.76 2.85
N ASP A 217 -3.03 0.39 3.17
CA ASP A 217 -2.71 -0.91 3.78
C ASP A 217 -3.34 -1.08 5.18
N THR A 218 -3.49 0.01 5.93
CA THR A 218 -4.23 -0.03 7.20
C THR A 218 -5.71 -0.30 6.97
N ALA A 219 -6.34 0.36 5.98
CA ALA A 219 -7.72 0.09 5.60
C ALA A 219 -7.93 -1.35 5.10
N PHE A 220 -6.95 -1.91 4.38
CA PHE A 220 -6.96 -3.33 3.98
C PHE A 220 -7.04 -4.25 5.21
N ARG A 221 -6.17 -4.01 6.20
CA ARG A 221 -6.12 -4.80 7.45
C ARG A 221 -7.39 -4.63 8.29
N GLU A 222 -7.90 -3.42 8.41
CA GLU A 222 -9.14 -3.11 9.16
C GLU A 222 -10.40 -3.64 8.47
N GLY A 223 -10.38 -3.76 7.15
CA GLY A 223 -11.43 -4.39 6.34
C GLY A 223 -11.57 -5.90 6.55
N GLY A 224 -10.63 -6.54 7.26
CA GLY A 224 -10.66 -7.97 7.54
C GLY A 224 -10.27 -8.84 6.35
N PHE A 225 -9.68 -8.26 5.30
CA PHE A 225 -9.17 -9.00 4.15
C PHE A 225 -7.95 -9.83 4.56
N GLN A 226 -7.88 -11.07 4.07
CA GLN A 226 -6.89 -12.05 4.52
C GLN A 226 -5.73 -12.24 3.54
N GLY A 227 -5.82 -11.67 2.35
CA GLY A 227 -4.80 -11.80 1.32
C GLY A 227 -5.11 -11.01 0.07
N THR A 228 -4.10 -10.91 -0.79
CA THR A 228 -4.19 -10.29 -2.11
C THR A 228 -4.01 -11.36 -3.20
N PRO A 229 -4.71 -11.23 -4.35
CA PRO A 229 -5.72 -10.22 -4.60
C PRO A 229 -6.99 -10.50 -3.78
N THR A 230 -7.66 -9.45 -3.34
CA THR A 230 -9.08 -9.52 -2.97
C THR A 230 -9.86 -8.82 -4.06
N VAL A 231 -10.78 -9.54 -4.71
CA VAL A 231 -11.58 -9.03 -5.83
C VAL A 231 -13.04 -9.07 -5.46
N LEU A 232 -13.70 -7.91 -5.51
CA LEU A 232 -15.11 -7.75 -5.17
C LEU A 232 -15.87 -7.18 -6.37
N LEU A 233 -16.98 -7.81 -6.76
CA LEU A 233 -17.93 -7.25 -7.71
C LEU A 233 -19.12 -6.68 -6.94
N ASN A 234 -19.30 -5.36 -6.99
CA ASN A 234 -20.33 -4.64 -6.23
C ASN A 234 -20.31 -4.98 -4.71
N GLY A 235 -19.12 -5.14 -4.15
CA GLY A 235 -18.89 -5.47 -2.74
C GLY A 235 -19.00 -6.95 -2.39
N GLU A 236 -19.39 -7.82 -3.32
CA GLU A 236 -19.41 -9.27 -3.12
C GLU A 236 -18.10 -9.90 -3.59
N SER A 237 -17.47 -10.76 -2.77
CA SER A 237 -16.23 -11.44 -3.14
C SER A 237 -16.44 -12.40 -4.31
N VAL A 238 -15.59 -12.28 -5.33
CA VAL A 238 -15.60 -13.13 -6.53
C VAL A 238 -14.29 -13.89 -6.75
N PHE A 239 -13.32 -13.73 -5.85
CA PHE A 239 -12.04 -14.46 -5.86
C PHE A 239 -11.92 -15.37 -4.63
N PRO A 240 -11.40 -16.61 -4.77
CA PRO A 240 -11.00 -17.29 -6.01
C PRO A 240 -12.20 -17.83 -6.83
N GLY A 241 -13.43 -17.52 -6.41
CA GLY A 241 -14.65 -17.88 -7.12
C GLY A 241 -15.89 -17.28 -6.47
N LYS A 242 -17.04 -17.52 -7.09
CA LYS A 242 -18.37 -17.10 -6.62
C LYS A 242 -19.29 -18.33 -6.58
N GLY A 243 -19.68 -18.75 -5.38
CA GLY A 243 -20.43 -20.01 -5.21
C GLY A 243 -19.62 -21.21 -5.68
N ASP A 244 -20.17 -22.00 -6.61
CA ASP A 244 -19.50 -23.18 -7.19
C ASP A 244 -18.66 -22.85 -8.44
N GLU A 245 -18.66 -21.60 -8.89
CA GLU A 245 -17.93 -21.16 -10.08
C GLU A 245 -16.58 -20.54 -9.69
N GLN A 246 -15.49 -21.07 -10.24
CA GLN A 246 -14.15 -20.48 -10.08
C GLN A 246 -14.04 -19.20 -10.91
N ILE A 247 -13.21 -18.27 -10.44
CA ILE A 247 -12.93 -17.05 -11.20
C ILE A 247 -12.20 -17.40 -12.50
N SER A 248 -12.68 -16.86 -13.60
CA SER A 248 -12.07 -16.93 -14.94
C SER A 248 -12.49 -15.68 -15.72
N PRO A 249 -11.77 -15.29 -16.79
CA PRO A 249 -12.19 -14.18 -17.65
C PRO A 249 -13.64 -14.32 -18.15
N GLU A 250 -14.04 -15.53 -18.56
CA GLU A 250 -15.40 -15.83 -19.00
C GLU A 250 -16.44 -15.66 -17.88
N ASN A 251 -16.14 -16.17 -16.68
CA ASN A 251 -17.05 -16.06 -15.54
C ASN A 251 -17.15 -14.62 -15.02
N LEU A 252 -16.06 -13.85 -15.05
CA LEU A 252 -16.09 -12.43 -14.70
C LEU A 252 -17.00 -11.66 -15.66
N LYS A 253 -16.86 -11.86 -16.98
CA LYS A 253 -17.75 -11.26 -17.99
C LYS A 253 -19.21 -11.66 -17.75
N LYS A 254 -19.47 -12.95 -17.47
CA LYS A 254 -20.81 -13.45 -17.14
C LYS A 254 -21.39 -12.73 -15.91
N TRP A 255 -20.67 -12.69 -14.79
CA TRP A 255 -21.17 -12.08 -13.55
C TRP A 255 -21.39 -10.57 -13.70
N VAL A 256 -20.55 -9.87 -14.46
CA VAL A 256 -20.75 -8.46 -14.78
C VAL A 256 -22.00 -8.26 -15.63
N ALA A 257 -22.20 -9.07 -16.69
CA ALA A 257 -23.41 -9.00 -17.52
C ALA A 257 -24.69 -9.26 -16.71
N GLU A 258 -24.65 -10.21 -15.78
CA GLU A 258 -25.75 -10.48 -14.85
C GLU A 258 -26.01 -9.29 -13.90
N ALA A 259 -24.97 -8.72 -13.30
CA ALA A 259 -25.06 -7.56 -12.41
C ALA A 259 -25.53 -6.27 -13.13
N ASN A 260 -25.28 -6.18 -14.44
CA ASN A 260 -25.64 -5.05 -15.29
C ASN A 260 -26.99 -5.22 -16.00
N LYS A 261 -27.69 -6.33 -15.81
CA LYS A 261 -28.95 -6.60 -16.52
C LYS A 261 -29.96 -5.46 -16.35
N GLY A 262 -30.31 -4.82 -17.47
CA GLY A 262 -31.27 -3.71 -17.51
C GLY A 262 -30.69 -2.33 -17.14
N LYS A 263 -29.38 -2.23 -16.86
CA LYS A 263 -28.67 -0.97 -16.65
C LYS A 263 -28.00 -0.52 -17.95
N LYS A 264 -27.77 0.79 -18.08
CA LYS A 264 -27.01 1.34 -19.21
C LYS A 264 -25.51 1.30 -18.89
N PRO A 265 -24.64 1.05 -19.89
CA PRO A 265 -23.21 1.28 -19.73
C PRO A 265 -22.94 2.73 -19.33
N GLY A 266 -21.88 2.95 -18.55
CA GLY A 266 -21.38 4.29 -18.26
C GLY A 266 -20.80 4.93 -19.52
N THR A 267 -20.76 6.26 -19.54
CA THR A 267 -20.06 6.98 -20.61
C THR A 267 -18.59 7.06 -20.26
N ALA A 268 -17.74 6.42 -21.07
CA ALA A 268 -16.30 6.61 -20.97
C ALA A 268 -15.99 8.11 -21.06
N THR A 269 -15.52 8.70 -19.96
CA THR A 269 -14.90 10.02 -20.00
C THR A 269 -13.59 9.83 -20.75
N PRO A 270 -13.38 10.45 -21.93
CA PRO A 270 -12.05 10.48 -22.51
C PRO A 270 -11.12 11.05 -21.45
N ALA A 271 -10.02 10.37 -21.14
CA ALA A 271 -8.96 10.99 -20.35
C ALA A 271 -8.64 12.32 -21.05
N GLU A 272 -9.02 13.45 -20.44
CA GLU A 272 -8.73 14.76 -20.99
C GLU A 272 -7.20 14.85 -21.08
N GLY A 273 -6.70 14.65 -22.30
CA GLY A 273 -5.39 15.08 -22.68
C GLY A 273 -5.30 16.55 -22.30
N SER A 274 -4.25 16.88 -21.56
CA SER A 274 -3.83 18.23 -21.30
C SER A 274 -3.55 18.91 -22.65
N ASP A 275 -4.58 19.48 -23.28
CA ASP A 275 -4.43 20.41 -24.37
C ASP A 275 -3.88 21.70 -23.76
N ALA A 276 -2.55 21.75 -23.66
CA ALA A 276 -1.82 23.00 -23.61
C ALA A 276 -2.25 23.81 -24.84
N PRO A 277 -2.67 25.08 -24.70
CA PRO A 277 -3.08 25.86 -25.85
C PRO A 277 -1.89 26.00 -26.82
N SER A 278 -2.04 25.42 -28.01
CA SER A 278 -1.16 25.68 -29.14
C SER A 278 -1.09 27.18 -29.38
N ALA A 279 0.08 27.75 -29.16
CA ALA A 279 0.41 29.10 -29.58
C ALA A 279 0.25 29.17 -31.09
N THR A 280 -0.82 29.81 -31.54
CA THR A 280 -1.02 30.15 -32.95
C THR A 280 -0.21 31.40 -33.23
N ASP A 281 0.73 31.23 -34.14
CA ASP A 281 1.47 32.28 -34.84
C ASP A 281 0.48 33.26 -35.50
N GLY A 282 0.55 34.51 -35.07
CA GLY A 282 -0.36 35.59 -35.48
C GLY A 282 0.44 36.84 -35.80
N GLY A 283 1.01 36.86 -37.01
CA GLY A 283 1.72 38.00 -37.56
C GLY A 283 0.91 39.29 -37.52
N SER A 284 1.52 40.35 -37.01
CA SER A 284 1.04 41.72 -37.17
C SER A 284 1.90 42.46 -38.19
N ALA A 285 1.25 42.94 -39.24
CA ALA A 285 1.76 43.92 -40.22
C ALA A 285 0.78 45.12 -40.22
N PRO A 286 1.15 46.30 -40.77
CA PRO A 286 1.24 47.54 -40.01
C PRO A 286 0.19 48.61 -40.41
N ALA A 287 0.13 49.72 -39.65
CA ALA A 287 -0.48 50.95 -40.13
C ALA A 287 0.26 52.22 -39.62
N ASP A 288 0.59 53.04 -40.61
CA ASP A 288 1.23 54.36 -40.68
C ASP A 288 0.89 55.46 -39.66
N GLY A 289 1.82 56.41 -39.48
CA GLY A 289 1.47 57.70 -38.86
C GLY A 289 2.57 58.71 -38.49
N SER A 290 3.44 59.10 -39.43
CA SER A 290 3.93 60.49 -39.63
C SER A 290 4.80 61.24 -38.59
N THR A 291 6.05 61.53 -38.97
CA THR A 291 6.74 62.85 -39.08
C THR A 291 8.20 62.87 -38.58
N ALA A 292 9.11 63.27 -39.48
CA ALA A 292 10.53 63.55 -39.24
C ALA A 292 10.74 65.01 -38.76
N PRO A 293 11.94 65.45 -38.29
CA PRO A 293 13.04 65.73 -39.22
C PRO A 293 14.51 65.55 -38.72
N THR A 294 15.42 65.52 -39.70
CA THR A 294 16.83 66.05 -39.76
C THR A 294 18.00 65.36 -39.00
N GLY A 295 18.99 64.84 -39.78
CA GLY A 295 20.26 64.18 -39.35
C GLY A 295 21.45 65.13 -39.06
N PRO A 296 22.74 64.85 -39.39
CA PRO A 296 23.39 63.62 -39.93
C PRO A 296 24.75 63.23 -39.24
N ALA A 297 25.48 62.26 -39.86
CA ALA A 297 26.95 61.97 -39.78
C ALA A 297 27.47 61.28 -38.48
N GLU A 298 28.44 60.37 -38.42
CA GLU A 298 29.45 59.74 -39.30
C GLU A 298 29.89 58.46 -38.53
N GLY A 299 30.24 57.34 -39.17
CA GLY A 299 31.66 57.03 -39.37
C GLY A 299 31.97 55.56 -39.06
N ALA A 300 32.71 54.95 -39.97
CA ALA A 300 33.05 53.52 -40.04
C ALA A 300 34.10 53.07 -39.01
N SER A 301 34.08 51.78 -38.64
CA SER A 301 35.18 50.84 -38.94
C SER A 301 34.90 49.43 -38.41
N THR A 302 35.19 48.47 -39.28
CA THR A 302 35.04 47.01 -39.13
C THR A 302 36.35 46.38 -38.58
N PRO A 303 36.55 45.05 -38.51
CA PRO A 303 37.01 44.37 -37.31
C PRO A 303 38.43 43.77 -37.44
N ALA A 304 38.95 43.17 -36.37
CA ALA A 304 40.07 42.23 -36.48
C ALA A 304 39.92 41.09 -35.47
N ALA A 305 39.99 39.87 -36.00
CA ALA A 305 40.01 38.59 -35.29
C ALA A 305 41.48 38.15 -34.99
N PRO A 306 41.78 36.87 -34.72
CA PRO A 306 42.29 36.38 -33.45
C PRO A 306 43.78 35.99 -33.49
N SER A 307 44.39 35.67 -32.33
CA SER A 307 45.69 34.98 -32.29
C SER A 307 45.73 33.89 -31.22
N SER A 308 46.24 32.75 -31.68
CA SER A 308 46.47 31.46 -31.05
C SER A 308 47.72 31.44 -30.14
N ALA A 309 47.76 30.51 -29.17
CA ALA A 309 48.91 29.70 -28.70
C ALA A 309 48.48 28.95 -27.41
N ALA A 310 48.37 27.62 -27.37
CA ALA A 310 49.43 26.59 -27.33
C ALA A 310 50.31 26.66 -26.07
N GLY A 311 50.26 25.60 -25.25
CA GLY A 311 51.18 25.39 -24.12
C GLY A 311 50.76 24.21 -23.23
N SER A 312 51.30 23.04 -23.58
CA SER A 312 51.55 21.79 -22.83
C SER A 312 50.82 21.46 -21.53
#